data_AF-A0AAV5JYH1-F1
#
_entry.id   AF-A0AAV5JYH1-F1
#
_cell.length_a   1.000
_cell.length_b   1.000
_cell.length_c   1.000
_cell.angle_alpha   90.00
_cell.angle_beta   90.00
_cell.angle_gamma   90.00
#
_symmetry.space_group_name_H-M   'P 1'
#
loop_
_entity.id
_entity.type
_entity.pdbx_description
1 polymer ?
#
loop_
_entity_poly.entity_id
_entity_poly.type
_entity_poly.pdbx_seq_one_letter_code
_entity_poly.pdbx_strand_id
1 'polypeptide(L)' 'MQRTNLKMCLRSTNSITDTSEVAKAYGGGGSPSSSSFIIRMDEYNQWVSMNKS' A
#
# COMPACT_ATOMS: atom_id res chain seq x y z
N MET A 1 15.49 -11.25 -9.11
CA MET A 1 14.40 -11.31 -8.12
C MET A 1 13.10 -11.43 -8.90
N GLN A 2 12.32 -12.49 -8.72
CA GLN A 2 11.03 -12.61 -9.41
C GLN A 2 10.19 -11.36 -9.13
N ARG A 3 9.52 -10.83 -10.16
CA ARG A 3 8.58 -9.70 -10.06
C ARG A 3 7.48 -10.09 -9.09
N THR A 4 7.69 -9.82 -7.81
CA THR A 4 6.76 -10.13 -6.74
C THR A 4 5.94 -8.89 -6.47
N ASN A 5 4.66 -9.10 -6.18
CA ASN A 5 3.75 -8.03 -5.83
C ASN A 5 3.75 -7.89 -4.32
N LEU A 6 3.91 -6.68 -3.81
CA LEU A 6 3.78 -6.40 -2.39
C LEU A 6 2.37 -5.88 -2.13
N LYS A 7 1.59 -6.64 -1.37
CA LYS A 7 0.28 -6.19 -0.90
C LYS A 7 0.44 -5.31 0.33
N MET A 8 -0.01 -4.07 0.23
CA MET A 8 -0.07 -3.12 1.34
C MET A 8 -1.46 -3.15 1.96
N CYS A 9 -1.55 -3.52 3.24
CA CYS A 9 -2.81 -3.57 3.99
C CYS A 9 -2.89 -2.38 4.94
N LEU A 10 -3.93 -1.57 4.80
CA LEU A 10 -4.21 -0.41 5.64
C LEU A 10 -5.31 -0.76 6.64
N ARG A 11 -5.10 -0.39 7.90
CA ARG A 11 -6.06 -0.59 8.98
C ARG A 11 -6.20 0.69 9.78
N SER A 12 -7.43 1.10 10.04
CA SER A 12 -7.75 2.18 10.98
C SER A 12 -8.54 1.62 12.16
N THR A 13 -8.25 2.12 13.36
CA THR A 13 -9.01 1.83 14.58
C THR A 13 -10.06 2.91 14.91
N ASN A 14 -10.04 4.03 14.18
CA ASN A 14 -11.01 5.10 14.34
C ASN A 14 -11.93 5.18 13.11
N SER A 15 -13.13 5.72 13.32
CA SER A 15 -14.15 5.86 12.27
C SER A 15 -13.98 7.14 11.42
N ILE A 16 -12.91 7.91 11.66
CA ILE A 16 -12.68 9.21 11.01
C ILE A 16 -11.76 9.02 9.80
N THR A 17 -10.75 8.14 9.92
CA THR A 17 -9.80 7.87 8.84
C THR A 17 -10.37 6.83 7.88
N ASP A 18 -10.74 7.28 6.68
CA ASP A 18 -11.11 6.40 5.57
C ASP A 18 -9.86 5.92 4.83
N THR A 19 -9.39 4.73 5.19
CA THR A 19 -8.25 4.06 4.52
C THR A 19 -8.56 3.63 3.08
N SER A 20 -9.84 3.57 2.68
CA SER A 20 -10.23 3.17 1.32
C SER A 20 -9.87 4.23 0.29
N GLU A 21 -9.86 5.51 0.67
CA GLU A 21 -9.46 6.61 -0.22
C GLU A 21 -8.00 6.48 -0.65
N VAL A 22 -7.12 6.20 0.31
CA VAL A 22 -5.70 5.95 0.06
C VAL A 22 -5.53 4.73 -0.86
N ALA A 23 -6.19 3.62 -0.54
CA ALA A 23 -6.08 2.42 -1.38
C ALA A 23 -6.55 2.67 -2.83
N LYS A 24 -7.65 3.42 -3.03
CA LYS A 24 -8.16 3.76 -4.37
C LYS A 24 -7.17 4.59 -5.18
N ALA A 25 -6.50 5.56 -4.56
CA ALA A 25 -5.49 6.38 -5.24
C ALA A 25 -4.33 5.55 -5.82
N TYR A 26 -4.07 4.36 -5.25
CA TYR A 26 -3.06 3.41 -5.73
C TYR A 26 -3.66 2.21 -6.48
N GLY A 27 -4.90 2.32 -6.98
CA GLY A 27 -5.55 1.27 -7.77
C GLY A 27 -6.06 0.06 -6.98
N GLY A 28 -6.11 0.18 -5.65
CA GLY A 28 -6.70 -0.81 -4.75
C GLY A 28 -8.10 -0.42 -4.27
N GLY A 29 -8.48 -0.94 -3.10
CA GLY A 29 -9.78 -0.66 -2.49
C GLY A 29 -10.02 -1.41 -1.19
N GLY A 30 -11.23 -1.26 -0.64
CA GLY A 30 -11.66 -1.91 0.60
C GLY A 30 -12.68 -1.06 1.36
N SER A 31 -12.84 -1.33 2.66
CA SER A 31 -13.69 -0.56 3.55
C SER A 31 -12.92 0.61 4.18
N PRO A 32 -13.63 1.60 4.76
CA PRO A 32 -12.98 2.73 5.41
C PRO A 32 -11.99 2.34 6.52
N SER A 33 -12.26 1.27 7.27
CA SER A 33 -11.38 0.79 8.32
C SER A 33 -10.38 -0.30 7.89
N SER A 34 -10.56 -0.88 6.71
CA SER A 34 -9.73 -1.99 6.22
C SER A 34 -9.67 -2.01 4.70
N SER A 35 -8.53 -1.57 4.14
CA SER A 35 -8.31 -1.51 2.70
C SER A 35 -6.94 -2.06 2.29
N SER A 36 -6.74 -2.27 0.99
CA SER A 36 -5.43 -2.68 0.49
C SER A 36 -5.21 -2.29 -0.96
N PHE A 37 -3.94 -2.15 -1.32
CA PHE A 37 -3.48 -2.00 -2.69
C PHE A 37 -2.23 -2.83 -2.91
N ILE A 38 -1.83 -3.00 -4.16
CA ILE A 38 -0.64 -3.77 -4.55
C ILE A 38 0.33 -2.81 -5.21
N ILE A 39 1.60 -2.86 -4.79
CA ILE A 39 2.70 -2.21 -5.50
C ILE A 39 3.65 -3.27 -6.04
N ARG A 40 4.44 -2.90 -7.03
CA ARG A 40 5.48 -3.79 -7.54
C ARG A 40 6.69 -3.75 -6.62
N MET A 41 7.19 -4.93 -6.23
CA MET A 41 8.30 -5.06 -5.29
C MET A 41 9.62 -4.53 -5.86
N ASP A 42 9.79 -4.52 -7.18
CA ASP A 42 10.96 -3.95 -7.84
C ASP A 42 11.05 -2.43 -7.64
N GLU A 43 9.95 -1.71 -7.83
CA GLU A 43 9.87 -0.26 -7.58
C GLU A 43 10.13 0.06 -6.10
N TYR A 44 9.53 -0.71 -5.20
CA TYR A 44 9.77 -0.56 -3.77
C TYR A 44 11.24 -0.76 -3.42
N ASN A 45 11.87 -1.83 -3.93
CA ASN A 45 13.27 -2.13 -3.66
C ASN A 45 14.21 -1.06 -4.22
N GLN A 46 13.94 -0.52 -5.42
CA GLN A 46 14.69 0.59 -5.98
C GLN A 46 14.61 1.82 -5.08
N TRP A 47 13.40 2.22 -4.70
CA TRP A 47 13.20 3.36 -3.81
C TRP A 47 13.90 3.14 -2.45
N VAL A 48 13.74 1.98 -1.82
CA VAL A 48 14.42 1.66 -0.57
C VAL A 48 15.93 1.70 -0.73
N SER A 49 16.49 1.18 -1.83
CA SER A 49 17.94 1.18 -2.05
C SER A 49 18.53 2.60 -2.15
N MET A 50 17.77 3.54 -2.72
CA MET A 50 18.16 4.95 -2.83
C MET A 50 18.00 5.73 -1.52
N ASN A 51 17.12 5.27 -0.63
CA ASN A 51 16.77 5.94 0.64
C ASN A 51 17.33 5.23 1.88
N LYS A 52 18.16 4.20 1.68
CA LYS A 52 18.94 3.57 2.76
C LYS A 52 20.13 4.48 3.08
N SER A 53 20.25 4.84 4.35
CA SER A 53 21.36 5.61 4.93
C SER A 53 22.63 4.78 5.03
#